data_AF-A0A9X3WH97-F1
#
_entry.id   AF-A0A9X3WH97-F1
#
_cell.length_a   1.000
_cell.length_b   1.000
_cell.length_c   1.000
_cell.angle_alpha   90.00
_cell.angle_beta   90.00
_cell.angle_gamma   90.00
#
_symmetry.space_group_name_H-M   'P 1'
#
loop_
_entity.id
_entity.type
_entity.pdbx_description
1 polymer ?
#
loop_
_entity_poly.entity_id
_entity_poly.type
_entity_poly.pdbx_seq_one_letter_code
_entity_poly.pdbx_strand_id
1 'polypeptide(L)' 'MNELNFHKKPIEDSNDNKPSFNVYLDQYLVAEVRGLDPKNQTIIPMRELNDYEENKLYEYLTTLS' A
#
# COMPACT_ATOMS: atom_id res chain seq x y z
N MET A 1 17.98 -9.07 -10.95
CA MET A 1 16.53 -8.99 -10.71
C MET A 1 16.24 -7.54 -10.41
N ASN A 2 15.33 -6.89 -11.16
CA ASN A 2 14.93 -5.53 -10.81
C ASN A 2 14.07 -5.63 -9.55
N GLU A 3 14.55 -5.05 -8.46
CA GLU A 3 13.81 -4.96 -7.20
C GLU A 3 12.67 -3.95 -7.36
N LEU A 4 11.45 -4.32 -6.97
CA LEU A 4 10.31 -3.41 -7.00
C LEU A 4 10.44 -2.40 -5.85
N ASN A 5 10.42 -1.11 -6.18
CA ASN A 5 10.67 -0.04 -5.23
C ASN A 5 9.36 0.49 -4.64
N PHE A 6 8.81 -0.27 -3.69
CA PHE A 6 7.63 0.14 -2.95
C PHE A 6 7.96 1.15 -1.85
N HIS A 7 7.15 2.20 -1.73
CA HIS A 7 7.21 3.12 -0.60
C HIS A 7 5.85 3.69 -0.25
N LYS A 8 5.68 4.13 1.00
CA LYS A 8 4.42 4.70 1.50
C LYS A 8 4.52 6.19 1.77
N LYS A 9 3.39 6.89 1.64
CA LYS A 9 3.20 8.27 2.11
C LYS A 9 1.94 8.36 2.96
N PRO A 10 1.99 8.97 4.15
CA PRO A 10 0.81 9.15 4.98
C PRO A 10 -0.22 10.03 4.26
N ILE A 11 -1.49 9.81 4.56
CA ILE A 11 -2.58 10.69 4.14
C ILE A 11 -2.96 11.54 5.35
N GLU A 12 -2.70 12.85 5.28
CA GLU A 12 -2.88 13.76 6.41
C GLU A 12 -4.36 14.02 6.74
N ASP A 13 -5.25 13.98 5.75
CA ASP A 13 -6.70 14.22 5.90
C ASP A 13 -7.52 12.94 5.73
N SER A 14 -7.29 11.93 6.58
CA SER A 14 -8.20 10.79 6.64
C SER A 14 -9.53 11.23 7.26
N ASN A 15 -10.50 11.63 6.43
CA ASN A 15 -11.86 12.03 6.86
C ASN A 15 -12.57 11.00 7.79
N ASP A 16 -12.08 9.76 7.85
CA ASP A 16 -12.69 8.63 8.58
C ASP A 16 -12.02 8.31 9.94
N ASN A 17 -11.16 9.17 10.50
CA ASN A 17 -10.44 8.93 11.77
C ASN A 17 -9.56 7.65 11.79
N LYS A 18 -9.40 6.97 10.65
CA LYS A 18 -8.56 5.80 10.51
C LYS A 18 -7.25 6.22 9.85
N PRO A 19 -6.09 5.99 10.49
CA PRO A 19 -4.80 6.25 9.88
C PRO A 19 -4.73 5.55 8.52
N SER A 20 -4.37 6.29 7.49
CA SER A 20 -4.27 5.79 6.12
C SER A 20 -2.98 6.26 5.45
N PHE A 21 -2.53 5.48 4.46
CA PHE A 21 -1.36 5.80 3.67
C PHE A 21 -1.53 5.32 2.24
N ASN A 22 -0.93 6.05 1.32
CA ASN A 22 -0.78 5.66 -0.07
C ASN A 22 0.48 4.83 -0.24
N VAL A 23 0.43 3.80 -1.06
CA VAL A 23 1.57 2.98 -1.49
C VAL A 23 1.86 3.25 -2.94
N TYR A 24 3.13 3.51 -3.22
CA TYR A 24 3.65 3.79 -4.54
C TYR A 24 4.61 2.68 -4.98
N LEU A 25 4.57 2.32 -6.25
CA LEU A 25 5.61 1.58 -6.95
C LEU A 25 6.36 2.58 -7.84
N ASP A 26 7.62 2.85 -7.51
CA ASP A 26 8.33 4.02 -8.04
C ASP A 26 7.46 5.28 -7.88
N GLN A 27 7.10 5.96 -8.96
CA GLN A 27 6.27 7.17 -8.91
C GLN A 27 4.76 6.91 -9.01
N TYR A 28 4.34 5.66 -9.20
CA TYR A 28 2.94 5.33 -9.47
C TYR A 28 2.20 4.94 -8.19
N LEU A 29 1.06 5.58 -7.94
CA LEU A 29 0.16 5.17 -6.88
C LEU A 29 -0.45 3.81 -7.24
N VAL A 30 -0.27 2.81 -6.37
CA VAL A 30 -0.74 1.44 -6.61
C VAL A 30 -1.82 1.00 -5.63
N ALA A 31 -1.81 1.52 -4.40
CA ALA A 31 -2.84 1.22 -3.42
C ALA A 31 -2.99 2.35 -2.39
N GLU A 32 -4.18 2.47 -1.82
CA GLU A 32 -4.42 3.16 -0.56
C GLU A 32 -4.69 2.11 0.52
N VAL A 33 -4.06 2.25 1.67
CA VAL A 33 -4.24 1.37 2.83
C VAL A 33 -4.88 2.14 3.95
N ARG A 34 -5.99 1.63 4.47
CA ARG A 34 -6.71 2.22 5.62
C ARG A 34 -6.61 1.29 6.82
N GLY A 35 -6.18 1.85 7.95
CA GLY A 35 -5.90 1.12 9.19
C GLY A 35 -4.42 0.80 9.36
N LEU A 36 -3.99 0.66 10.61
CA LEU A 36 -2.62 0.25 10.99
C LEU A 36 -2.53 -1.21 11.43
N ASP A 37 -3.67 -1.84 11.72
CA ASP A 37 -3.69 -3.27 12.09
C ASP A 37 -3.61 -4.11 10.81
N PRO A 38 -2.53 -4.88 10.58
CA PRO A 38 -2.33 -5.69 9.38
C PRO A 38 -3.44 -6.73 9.18
N LYS A 39 -4.08 -7.19 10.26
CA LYS A 39 -5.17 -8.17 10.19
C LYS A 39 -6.51 -7.55 9.81
N ASN A 40 -6.65 -6.24 9.95
CA ASN A 40 -7.89 -5.50 9.76
C ASN A 40 -7.75 -4.31 8.80
N GLN A 41 -6.62 -4.21 8.09
CA GLN A 41 -6.39 -3.16 7.11
C GLN A 41 -7.25 -3.39 5.87
N THR A 42 -7.73 -2.29 5.29
CA THR A 42 -8.41 -2.30 3.99
C THR A 42 -7.43 -1.82 2.93
N ILE A 43 -7.18 -2.65 1.92
CA ILE A 43 -6.31 -2.31 0.78
C ILE A 43 -7.23 -1.96 -0.40
N ILE A 44 -7.12 -0.73 -0.88
CA ILE A 44 -7.89 -0.20 -2.01
C ILE A 44 -6.92 -0.10 -3.20
N PRO A 45 -7.00 -0.99 -4.20
CA PRO A 45 -6.13 -0.91 -5.37
C PRO A 45 -6.45 0.35 -6.18
N MET A 46 -5.41 1.10 -6.53
CA MET A 46 -5.51 2.34 -7.32
C MET A 46 -5.05 2.14 -8.77
N ARG A 47 -4.44 0.98 -9.05
CA ARG A 47 -4.00 0.54 -10.36
C ARG A 47 -4.02 -0.98 -10.41
N GLU A 48 -4.24 -1.52 -11.61
CA GLU A 48 -4.02 -2.94 -11.90
C GLU A 48 -2.53 -3.27 -11.83
N LEU A 49 -2.20 -4.26 -11.01
CA LEU A 49 -0.89 -4.86 -10.89
C LEU A 49 -0.94 -6.26 -11.47
N ASN A 50 0.17 -6.75 -12.01
CA ASN A 50 0.26 -8.17 -12.36
C ASN A 50 0.47 -9.04 -11.10
N ASP A 51 0.26 -10.35 -11.23
CA ASP A 51 0.39 -11.31 -10.11
C ASP A 51 1.72 -11.19 -9.33
N TYR A 52 2.82 -10.90 -10.03
CA TYR A 52 4.12 -10.74 -9.39
C TYR A 52 4.20 -9.43 -8.59
N GLU A 53 3.75 -8.32 -9.16
CA GLU A 53 3.69 -7.02 -8.48
C GLU A 53 2.73 -7.04 -7.30
N GLU A 54 1.57 -7.69 -7.44
CA GLU A 54 0.57 -7.81 -6.39
C GLU A 54 1.12 -8.65 -5.22
N ASN A 55 1.76 -9.79 -5.50
CA ASN A 55 2.41 -10.59 -4.47
C ASN A 55 3.48 -9.77 -3.72
N LYS A 56 4.30 -9.01 -4.45
CA LYS A 56 5.33 -8.15 -3.84
C LYS A 56 4.76 -6.97 -3.05
N LEU A 57 3.61 -6.43 -3.46
CA LEU A 57 2.86 -5.46 -2.68
C LEU A 57 2.43 -6.07 -1.34
N TYR A 58 1.87 -7.28 -1.31
CA TYR A 58 1.48 -7.93 -0.05
C TYR A 58 2.68 -8.25 0.85
N GLU A 59 3.80 -8.69 0.28
CA GLU A 59 5.05 -8.86 1.02
C GLU A 59 5.48 -7.53 1.66
N TYR A 60 5.53 -6.45 0.89
CA TYR A 60 5.85 -5.11 1.38
C TYR A 60 4.92 -4.67 2.52
N LEU A 61 3.60 -4.81 2.35
CA LEU A 61 2.61 -4.44 3.37
C LEU A 61 2.79 -5.22 4.67
N THR A 62 3.18 -6.50 4.58
CA THR A 62 3.47 -7.33 5.76
C THR A 62 4.71 -6.83 6.52
N THR A 63 5.69 -6.19 5.85
CA THR A 63 6.86 -5.59 6.53
C THR A 63 6.56 -4.29 7.26
N LEU A 64 5.43 -3.64 6.96
CA LEU A 64 5.01 -2.38 7.59
C LEU A 64 4.25 -2.57 8.92
N SER A 65 3.99 -3.83 9.26
CA SER A 65 3.22 -4.33 10.40
C SER A 65 3.98 -4.32 11.71
#